data_AF-A0A835RQD0-F1
#
_entry.id   AF-A0A835RQD0-F1
#
_cell.length_a   1.000
_cell.length_b   1.000
_cell.length_c   1.000
_cell.angle_alpha   90.00
_cell.angle_beta   90.00
_cell.angle_gamma   90.00
#
_symmetry.space_group_name_H-M   'P 1'
#
loop_
_entity.id
_entity.type
_entity.pdbx_description
1 polymer ?
#
loop_
_entity_poly.entity_id
_entity_poly.type
_entity_poly.pdbx_seq_one_letter_code
_entity_poly.pdbx_strand_id
1 'polypeptide(L)'
;MARLFLSPPPSDEQEERDAVKQIISFLEEVESVICSAMVSGGRHEARLWLCNTISSIHSLTVRDQCDLFVNLLRLDESKYDVAAQLLQIFFEKKPDKAGSILAIKIHMLEKFFEGNPKRILAWFDFFATFGESGHKNGARALSKFAFRNRDTCWEELEWRGRHGQSPAVVATKPHYLHDLDVLQTVENFLEYVPDFWSSEELVESVKDGEILKIDRKYFLDKFLQLMYEENMEELWVNLKEFIMNEQFSFLCQHLLLTLDDSRMLIFVKSIGKHIRANAHCMELKYQSCWLEILLSTCKSSLSIDELILLNAMISHGRKLIRLITDEEHVDEKQKA
;
A
#
# COMPACT_ATOMS: atom_id res chain seq x y z
N MET A 1 26.27 23.07 -26.03
CA MET A 1 26.04 24.40 -25.41
C MET A 1 24.80 25.01 -26.08
N ALA A 2 23.63 24.93 -25.44
CA ALA A 2 22.37 25.37 -26.06
C ALA A 2 22.33 26.90 -26.21
N ARG A 3 22.31 27.40 -27.46
CA ARG A 3 22.13 28.83 -27.77
C ARG A 3 20.64 29.17 -27.67
N LEU A 4 20.23 29.78 -26.56
CA LEU A 4 18.89 30.35 -26.43
C LEU A 4 18.85 31.71 -27.16
N PHE A 5 18.35 31.70 -28.39
CA PHE A 5 18.19 32.90 -29.21
C PHE A 5 16.96 33.72 -28.76
N LEU A 6 17.18 34.68 -27.86
CA LEU A 6 16.20 35.73 -27.52
C LEU A 6 16.43 36.99 -28.39
N SER A 7 16.65 36.82 -29.70
CA SER A 7 16.79 37.94 -30.64
C SER A 7 15.42 38.39 -31.15
N PRO A 8 15.20 39.71 -31.35
CA PRO A 8 13.94 40.24 -31.87
C PRO A 8 13.67 39.71 -33.29
N PRO A 9 12.39 39.62 -33.71
CA PRO A 9 12.03 39.03 -35.00
C PRO A 9 12.63 39.84 -36.17
N PRO A 10 13.13 39.18 -37.22
CA PRO A 10 13.63 39.87 -38.42
C PRO A 10 12.50 40.56 -39.18
N SER A 11 12.84 41.64 -39.88
CA SER A 11 11.88 42.53 -40.56
C SER A 11 11.49 42.11 -41.99
N ASP A 12 11.99 40.99 -42.51
CA ASP A 12 11.78 40.54 -43.90
C ASP A 12 11.12 39.14 -43.98
N GLU A 13 10.06 39.00 -44.79
CA GLU A 13 9.25 37.76 -44.91
C GLU A 13 10.04 36.53 -45.41
N GLN A 14 11.14 36.75 -46.13
CA GLN A 14 12.02 35.67 -46.63
C GLN A 14 13.01 35.20 -45.55
N GLU A 15 13.56 36.14 -44.77
CA GLU A 15 14.37 35.83 -43.58
C GLU A 15 13.52 35.18 -42.48
N GLU A 16 12.24 35.55 -42.40
CA GLU A 16 11.27 34.98 -41.47
C GLU A 16 11.01 33.49 -41.75
N ARG A 17 10.91 33.08 -43.02
CA ARG A 17 10.79 31.66 -43.40
C ARG A 17 12.03 30.83 -43.10
N ASP A 18 13.21 31.39 -43.35
CA ASP A 18 14.46 30.68 -43.07
C ASP A 18 14.76 30.62 -41.56
N ALA A 19 14.39 31.67 -40.80
CA ALA A 19 14.42 31.66 -39.34
C ALA A 19 13.44 30.62 -38.76
N VAL A 20 12.20 30.53 -39.29
CA VAL A 20 11.23 29.52 -38.85
C VAL A 20 11.74 28.10 -39.12
N LYS A 21 12.35 27.83 -40.29
CA LYS A 21 12.96 26.52 -40.58
C LYS A 21 14.10 26.18 -39.63
N GLN A 22 14.95 27.16 -39.29
CA GLN A 22 16.02 26.95 -38.32
C GLN A 22 15.48 26.66 -36.92
N ILE A 23 14.42 27.37 -36.50
CA ILE A 23 13.75 27.11 -35.22
C ILE A 23 13.17 25.69 -35.20
N ILE A 24 12.49 25.26 -36.27
CA ILE A 24 11.92 23.91 -36.36
C ILE A 24 13.03 22.84 -36.28
N SER A 25 14.10 22.97 -37.08
CA SER A 25 15.22 22.04 -37.05
C SER A 25 15.89 21.96 -35.67
N PHE A 26 15.98 23.08 -34.96
CA PHE A 26 16.51 23.08 -33.59
C PHE A 26 15.56 22.42 -32.59
N LEU A 27 14.25 22.64 -32.73
CA LEU A 27 13.25 21.97 -31.90
C LEU A 27 13.26 20.45 -32.12
N GLU A 28 13.42 19.99 -33.36
CA GLU A 28 13.58 18.57 -33.70
C GLU A 28 14.85 17.97 -33.07
N GLU A 29 15.96 18.71 -33.07
CA GLU A 29 17.21 18.30 -32.42
C GLU A 29 17.02 18.19 -30.89
N VAL A 30 16.39 19.19 -30.28
CA VAL A 30 16.07 19.19 -28.84
C VAL A 30 15.14 18.03 -28.48
N GLU A 31 14.10 17.79 -29.28
CA GLU A 31 13.19 16.66 -29.10
C GLU A 31 13.96 15.33 -29.17
N SER A 32 14.85 15.17 -30.15
CA SER A 32 15.66 13.95 -30.30
C SER A 32 16.53 13.69 -29.07
N VAL A 33 17.20 14.72 -28.54
CA VAL A 33 18.06 14.61 -27.34
C VAL A 33 17.24 14.30 -26.09
N ILE A 34 16.07 14.92 -25.93
CA ILE A 34 15.23 14.64 -24.76
C ILE A 34 14.66 13.21 -24.85
N CYS A 35 14.22 12.79 -26.04
CA CYS A 35 13.76 11.43 -26.27
C CYS A 35 14.85 10.39 -25.99
N SER A 36 16.11 10.64 -26.38
CA SER A 36 17.20 9.71 -26.07
C SER A 36 17.44 9.60 -24.56
N ALA A 37 17.45 10.73 -23.83
CA ALA A 37 17.64 10.76 -22.37
C ALA A 37 16.52 10.02 -21.59
N MET A 38 15.32 10.01 -22.15
CA MET A 38 14.20 9.24 -21.59
C MET A 38 14.40 7.73 -21.79
N VAL A 39 15.07 7.30 -22.85
CA VAL A 39 15.31 5.87 -23.16
C VAL A 39 16.49 5.29 -22.36
N SER A 40 17.52 6.09 -22.08
CA SER A 40 18.77 5.69 -21.39
C SER A 40 18.68 5.53 -19.87
N GLY A 41 17.54 5.87 -19.25
CA GLY A 41 17.32 5.65 -17.81
C GLY A 41 16.64 6.82 -17.09
N GLY A 42 16.64 8.01 -17.68
CA GLY A 42 16.00 9.21 -17.12
C GLY A 42 14.49 9.09 -16.89
N ARG A 43 13.82 8.15 -17.59
CA ARG A 43 12.38 7.93 -17.45
C ARG A 43 11.95 7.54 -16.05
N HIS A 44 12.72 6.73 -15.33
CA HIS A 44 12.35 6.33 -13.97
C HIS A 44 12.38 7.54 -13.02
N GLU A 45 13.41 8.37 -13.13
CA GLU A 45 13.51 9.60 -12.34
C GLU A 45 12.41 10.61 -12.71
N ALA A 46 12.15 10.79 -14.01
CA ALA A 46 11.06 11.65 -14.48
C ALA A 46 9.68 11.17 -14.00
N ARG A 47 9.46 9.85 -13.92
CA ARG A 47 8.25 9.26 -13.34
C ARG A 47 8.14 9.55 -11.85
N LEU A 48 9.23 9.47 -11.09
CA LEU A 48 9.26 9.86 -9.69
C LEU A 48 8.91 11.34 -9.52
N TRP A 49 9.44 12.21 -10.39
CA TRP A 49 9.07 13.63 -10.41
C TRP A 49 7.57 13.82 -10.66
N LEU A 50 6.97 13.10 -11.62
CA LEU A 50 5.53 13.13 -11.84
C LEU A 50 4.74 12.71 -10.59
N CYS A 51 5.13 11.63 -9.92
CA CYS A 51 4.48 11.19 -8.67
C CYS A 51 4.58 12.26 -7.57
N ASN A 52 5.72 12.94 -7.46
CA ASN A 52 5.89 14.04 -6.52
C ASN A 52 5.02 15.25 -6.90
N THR A 53 4.93 15.62 -8.18
CA THR A 53 4.05 16.71 -8.61
C THR A 53 2.58 16.36 -8.33
N ILE A 54 2.14 15.14 -8.63
CA ILE A 54 0.80 14.64 -8.31
C ILE A 54 0.53 14.75 -6.81
N SER A 55 1.48 14.32 -5.97
CA SER A 55 1.33 14.37 -4.51
C SER A 55 1.11 15.77 -3.93
N SER A 56 1.50 16.81 -4.69
CA SER A 56 1.42 18.21 -4.31
C SER A 56 0.19 18.94 -4.86
N ILE A 57 -0.70 18.23 -5.58
CA ILE A 57 -1.92 18.81 -6.14
C ILE A 57 -2.81 19.33 -5.02
N HIS A 58 -2.92 20.65 -4.94
CA HIS A 58 -3.62 21.36 -3.90
C HIS A 58 -5.13 21.48 -4.14
N SER A 59 -5.58 21.30 -5.39
CA SER A 59 -6.99 21.45 -5.75
C SER A 59 -7.86 20.25 -5.37
N LEU A 60 -7.25 19.11 -5.01
CA LEU A 60 -7.97 17.88 -4.67
C LEU A 60 -8.42 17.93 -3.21
N THR A 61 -9.70 17.67 -2.96
CA THR A 61 -10.18 17.47 -1.60
C THR A 61 -9.74 16.10 -1.08
N VAL A 62 -9.77 15.91 0.25
CA VAL A 62 -9.50 14.60 0.88
C VAL A 62 -10.43 13.50 0.32
N ARG A 63 -11.68 13.87 -0.03
CA ARG A 63 -12.63 12.94 -0.65
C ARG A 63 -12.21 12.55 -2.07
N ASP A 64 -11.79 13.53 -2.89
CA ASP A 64 -11.30 13.25 -4.24
C ASP A 64 -10.06 12.35 -4.19
N GLN A 65 -9.13 12.61 -3.27
CA GLN A 65 -7.94 11.77 -3.05
C GLN A 65 -8.32 10.34 -2.70
N CYS A 66 -9.29 10.15 -1.80
CA CYS A 66 -9.79 8.83 -1.44
C CYS A 66 -10.43 8.13 -2.64
N ASP A 67 -11.28 8.82 -3.40
CA ASP A 67 -11.95 8.25 -4.57
C ASP A 67 -10.94 7.81 -5.63
N LEU A 68 -9.86 8.56 -5.84
CA LEU A 68 -8.79 8.18 -6.77
C LEU A 68 -8.16 6.83 -6.41
N PHE A 69 -7.77 6.64 -5.14
CA PHE A 69 -7.17 5.37 -4.70
C PHE A 69 -8.18 4.23 -4.65
N VAL A 70 -9.43 4.49 -4.25
CA VAL A 70 -10.49 3.46 -4.28
C VAL A 70 -10.76 2.98 -5.70
N ASN A 71 -10.83 3.90 -6.66
CA ASN A 71 -11.00 3.57 -8.07
C ASN A 71 -9.81 2.76 -8.60
N LEU A 72 -8.58 3.10 -8.18
CA LEU A 72 -7.38 2.33 -8.52
C LEU A 72 -7.44 0.91 -7.95
N LEU A 73 -7.86 0.74 -6.70
CA LEU A 73 -8.02 -0.57 -6.06
C LEU A 73 -9.09 -1.43 -6.73
N ARG A 74 -10.13 -0.81 -7.30
CA ARG A 74 -11.22 -1.51 -8.00
C ARG A 74 -10.82 -2.06 -9.38
N LEU A 75 -9.62 -1.73 -9.88
CA LEU A 75 -9.08 -2.38 -11.08
C LEU A 75 -8.63 -3.81 -10.71
N ASP A 76 -9.00 -4.80 -11.53
CA ASP A 76 -8.68 -6.21 -11.26
C ASP A 76 -7.16 -6.47 -11.17
N GLU A 77 -6.39 -5.75 -11.98
CA GLU A 77 -4.92 -5.82 -12.03
C GLU A 77 -4.24 -5.30 -10.75
N SER A 78 -4.97 -4.56 -9.90
CA SER A 78 -4.43 -3.95 -8.68
C SER A 78 -4.38 -4.89 -7.47
N LYS A 79 -4.93 -6.11 -7.59
CA LYS A 79 -5.07 -7.05 -6.45
C LYS A 79 -3.71 -7.40 -5.83
N TYR A 80 -2.72 -7.77 -6.65
CA TYR A 80 -1.47 -8.34 -6.17
C TYR A 80 -0.33 -7.35 -5.96
N ASP A 81 -0.54 -6.07 -6.28
CA ASP A 81 0.45 -5.01 -6.08
C ASP A 81 -0.10 -3.86 -5.24
N VAL A 82 -1.02 -3.05 -5.74
CA VAL A 82 -1.52 -1.84 -5.06
C VAL A 82 -2.30 -2.21 -3.81
N ALA A 83 -3.25 -3.15 -3.92
CA ALA A 83 -4.06 -3.57 -2.78
C ALA A 83 -3.22 -4.32 -1.75
N ALA A 84 -2.33 -5.20 -2.20
CA ALA A 84 -1.38 -5.89 -1.35
C ALA A 84 -0.48 -4.89 -0.57
N GLN A 85 0.08 -3.90 -1.26
CA GLN A 85 0.93 -2.86 -0.66
C GLN A 85 0.12 -1.97 0.30
N LEU A 86 -1.11 -1.59 -0.04
CA LEU A 86 -1.96 -0.80 0.84
C LEU A 86 -2.34 -1.58 2.10
N LEU A 87 -2.74 -2.84 1.97
CA LEU A 87 -3.03 -3.72 3.11
C LEU A 87 -1.79 -3.92 3.97
N GLN A 88 -0.61 -4.01 3.35
CA GLN A 88 0.66 -4.09 4.05
C GLN A 88 0.85 -2.88 4.96
N ILE A 89 0.73 -1.67 4.42
CA ILE A 89 0.82 -0.41 5.18
C ILE A 89 -0.30 -0.34 6.24
N PHE A 90 -1.51 -0.79 5.92
CA PHE A 90 -2.65 -0.80 6.83
C PHE A 90 -2.38 -1.69 8.06
N PHE A 91 -1.82 -2.90 7.88
CA PHE A 91 -1.44 -3.78 8.98
C PHE A 91 -0.33 -3.18 9.87
N GLU A 92 0.57 -2.38 9.29
CA GLU A 92 1.63 -1.70 10.05
C GLU A 92 1.12 -0.51 10.85
N LYS A 93 0.26 0.32 10.25
CA LYS A 93 -0.19 1.59 10.85
C LYS A 93 -1.46 1.46 11.69
N LYS A 94 -2.32 0.49 11.38
CA LYS A 94 -3.63 0.26 12.01
C LYS A 94 -3.85 -1.24 12.30
N PRO A 95 -2.94 -1.90 13.03
CA PRO A 95 -3.07 -3.32 13.36
C PRO A 95 -4.36 -3.61 14.13
N ASP A 96 -4.79 -2.71 15.01
CA ASP A 96 -6.03 -2.81 15.80
C ASP A 96 -7.30 -2.85 14.93
N LYS A 97 -7.36 -2.02 13.88
CA LYS A 97 -8.47 -2.05 12.92
C LYS A 97 -8.45 -3.33 12.08
N ALA A 98 -7.27 -3.74 11.63
CA ALA A 98 -7.12 -4.99 10.90
C ALA A 98 -7.48 -6.21 11.77
N GLY A 99 -7.07 -6.22 13.04
CA GLY A 99 -7.44 -7.22 14.03
C GLY A 99 -8.94 -7.27 14.30
N SER A 100 -9.58 -6.11 14.35
CA SER A 100 -11.05 -6.01 14.49
C SER A 100 -11.80 -6.57 13.28
N ILE A 101 -11.28 -6.39 12.05
CA ILE A 101 -11.83 -7.00 10.84
C ILE A 101 -11.64 -8.52 10.87
N LEU A 102 -10.46 -9.00 11.27
CA LEU A 102 -10.19 -10.42 11.46
C LEU A 102 -11.13 -11.05 12.49
N ALA A 103 -11.41 -10.34 13.58
CA ALA A 103 -12.36 -10.78 14.61
C ALA A 103 -13.78 -11.05 14.06
N ILE A 104 -14.23 -10.32 13.04
CA ILE A 104 -15.52 -10.60 12.38
C ILE A 104 -15.47 -11.94 11.61
N LYS A 105 -14.30 -12.31 11.08
CA LYS A 105 -14.06 -13.51 10.29
C LYS A 105 -13.26 -14.57 11.08
N ILE A 106 -13.41 -14.61 12.41
CA ILE A 106 -12.52 -15.34 13.31
C ILE A 106 -12.35 -16.84 12.97
N HIS A 107 -13.41 -17.49 12.47
CA HIS A 107 -13.39 -18.89 12.02
C HIS A 107 -12.31 -19.20 10.97
N MET A 108 -11.81 -18.19 10.23
CA MET A 108 -10.70 -18.38 9.30
C MET A 108 -9.39 -18.80 9.98
N LEU A 109 -9.30 -18.67 11.31
CA LEU A 109 -8.16 -19.08 12.10
C LEU A 109 -8.06 -20.60 12.26
N GLU A 110 -9.14 -21.36 12.09
CA GLU A 110 -9.08 -22.82 12.05
C GLU A 110 -8.05 -23.27 11.01
N LYS A 111 -8.28 -22.87 9.75
CA LYS A 111 -7.37 -23.13 8.62
C LYS A 111 -6.02 -22.46 8.74
N PHE A 112 -5.90 -21.43 9.57
CA PHE A 112 -4.62 -20.76 9.80
C PHE A 112 -3.69 -21.65 10.63
N PHE A 113 -4.23 -22.30 11.65
CA PHE A 113 -3.48 -23.13 12.59
C PHE A 113 -3.40 -24.60 12.16
N GLU A 114 -4.41 -25.11 11.46
CA GLU A 114 -4.51 -26.50 10.99
C GLU A 114 -3.19 -27.00 10.34
N GLY A 115 -2.61 -28.05 10.95
CA GLY A 115 -1.39 -28.69 10.46
C GLY A 115 -0.15 -27.80 10.48
N ASN A 116 -0.15 -26.67 11.21
CA ASN A 116 0.97 -25.72 11.26
C ASN A 116 1.48 -25.47 12.68
N PRO A 117 2.38 -26.35 13.19
CA PRO A 117 2.93 -26.24 14.54
C PRO A 117 3.61 -24.90 14.84
N LYS A 118 4.23 -24.28 13.83
CA LYS A 118 4.94 -23.00 14.01
C LYS A 118 3.97 -21.87 14.34
N ARG A 119 2.84 -21.79 13.61
CA ARG A 119 1.81 -20.77 13.85
C ARG A 119 1.13 -21.01 15.20
N ILE A 120 0.85 -22.27 15.53
CA ILE A 120 0.26 -22.66 16.81
C ILE A 120 1.13 -22.16 17.98
N LEU A 121 2.41 -22.54 18.01
CA LEU A 121 3.32 -22.12 19.07
C LEU A 121 3.49 -20.59 19.11
N ALA A 122 3.59 -19.94 17.93
CA ALA A 122 3.73 -18.50 17.83
C ALA A 122 2.51 -17.70 18.33
N TRP A 123 1.37 -18.34 18.63
CA TRP A 123 0.19 -17.67 19.17
C TRP A 123 -0.24 -18.19 20.54
N PHE A 124 -0.12 -19.50 20.79
CA PHE A 124 -0.66 -20.16 21.97
C PHE A 124 0.38 -20.48 23.06
N ASP A 125 1.69 -20.31 22.82
CA ASP A 125 2.75 -20.66 23.79
C ASP A 125 3.03 -19.57 24.85
N PHE A 126 2.14 -18.58 25.00
CA PHE A 126 2.32 -17.45 25.92
C PHE A 126 1.58 -17.63 27.26
N PHE A 127 1.73 -18.80 27.88
CA PHE A 127 1.19 -19.04 29.21
C PHE A 127 2.05 -18.39 30.29
N ALA A 128 1.41 -17.68 31.22
CA ALA A 128 2.08 -17.06 32.35
C ALA A 128 2.81 -18.07 33.23
N THR A 129 4.05 -17.71 33.59
CA THR A 129 4.84 -18.39 34.62
C THR A 129 4.65 -17.73 35.99
N PHE A 130 5.28 -18.30 37.03
CA PHE A 130 5.16 -17.78 38.39
C PHE A 130 5.65 -16.32 38.48
N GLY A 131 4.77 -15.40 38.88
CA GLY A 131 5.07 -13.97 39.05
C GLY A 131 4.69 -13.07 37.87
N GLU A 132 4.16 -13.63 36.77
CA GLU A 132 3.69 -12.86 35.61
C GLU A 132 2.23 -12.39 35.76
N SER A 133 1.89 -11.29 35.09
CA SER A 133 0.58 -10.63 35.21
C SER A 133 -0.58 -11.37 34.52
N GLY A 134 -0.34 -12.53 33.90
CA GLY A 134 -1.36 -13.36 33.24
C GLY A 134 -1.00 -13.80 31.81
N HIS A 135 -1.73 -14.80 31.31
CA HIS A 135 -1.55 -15.35 29.96
C HIS A 135 -1.78 -14.28 28.88
N LYS A 136 -1.11 -14.40 27.73
CA LYS A 136 -1.23 -13.47 26.59
C LYS A 136 -1.74 -14.17 25.34
N ASN A 137 -2.15 -13.40 24.32
CA ASN A 137 -2.50 -13.89 22.99
C ASN A 137 -3.49 -15.09 23.01
N GLY A 138 -3.23 -16.12 22.20
CA GLY A 138 -4.02 -17.34 22.13
C GLY A 138 -4.04 -18.12 23.45
N ALA A 139 -2.96 -18.09 24.23
CA ALA A 139 -2.92 -18.74 25.54
C ALA A 139 -3.98 -18.18 26.50
N ARG A 140 -4.20 -16.86 26.44
CA ARG A 140 -5.26 -16.18 27.20
C ARG A 140 -6.66 -16.60 26.75
N ALA A 141 -6.87 -16.72 25.44
CA ALA A 141 -8.15 -17.17 24.89
C ALA A 141 -8.44 -18.61 25.31
N LEU A 142 -7.47 -19.51 25.10
CA LEU A 142 -7.58 -20.93 25.44
C LEU A 142 -7.87 -21.13 26.93
N SER A 143 -7.11 -20.46 27.79
CA SER A 143 -7.30 -20.51 29.24
C SER A 143 -8.71 -20.07 29.64
N LYS A 144 -9.16 -18.89 29.19
CA LYS A 144 -10.48 -18.35 29.54
C LYS A 144 -11.62 -19.23 29.03
N PHE A 145 -11.52 -19.70 27.78
CA PHE A 145 -12.54 -20.54 27.17
C PHE A 145 -12.63 -21.89 27.87
N ALA A 146 -11.49 -22.56 28.11
CA ALA A 146 -11.45 -23.85 28.78
C ALA A 146 -12.00 -23.77 30.21
N PHE A 147 -11.78 -22.68 30.93
CA PHE A 147 -12.39 -22.48 32.26
C PHE A 147 -13.90 -22.29 32.21
N ARG A 148 -14.40 -21.54 31.22
CA ARG A 148 -15.85 -21.28 31.07
C ARG A 148 -16.60 -22.53 30.63
N ASN A 149 -15.97 -23.37 29.80
CA ASN A 149 -16.54 -24.56 29.20
C ASN A 149 -15.86 -25.85 29.71
N ARG A 150 -15.54 -25.88 31.01
CA ARG A 150 -14.73 -26.96 31.63
C ARG A 150 -15.29 -28.36 31.37
N ASP A 151 -16.62 -28.49 31.30
CA ASP A 151 -17.28 -29.79 31.21
C ASP A 151 -17.07 -30.42 29.81
N THR A 152 -16.69 -29.61 28.81
CA THR A 152 -16.40 -30.05 27.43
C THR A 152 -14.91 -29.98 27.10
N CYS A 153 -14.21 -28.95 27.57
CA CYS A 153 -12.84 -28.67 27.12
C CYS A 153 -11.76 -29.43 27.91
N TRP A 154 -12.07 -29.89 29.13
CA TRP A 154 -11.01 -30.34 30.03
C TRP A 154 -10.34 -31.65 29.59
N GLU A 155 -11.11 -32.53 28.96
CA GLU A 155 -10.61 -33.81 28.42
C GLU A 155 -9.73 -33.59 27.18
N GLU A 156 -9.90 -32.44 26.50
CA GLU A 156 -9.16 -32.08 25.29
C GLU A 156 -7.85 -31.31 25.59
N LEU A 157 -7.59 -30.98 26.87
CA LEU A 157 -6.33 -30.37 27.31
C LEU A 157 -5.25 -31.42 27.54
N GLU A 158 -4.16 -31.32 26.79
CA GLU A 158 -3.07 -32.28 26.84
C GLU A 158 -1.90 -31.76 27.66
N TRP A 159 -1.35 -32.60 28.52
CA TRP A 159 -0.34 -32.22 29.51
C TRP A 159 0.99 -32.91 29.21
N ARG A 160 2.09 -32.16 29.28
CA ARG A 160 3.45 -32.73 29.08
C ARG A 160 3.85 -33.72 30.18
N GLY A 161 3.20 -33.66 31.35
CA GLY A 161 3.48 -34.52 32.51
C GLY A 161 2.52 -35.71 32.66
N ARG A 162 2.89 -36.69 33.51
CA ARG A 162 2.11 -37.94 33.71
C ARG A 162 0.72 -37.76 34.31
N HIS A 163 0.45 -36.61 34.92
CA HIS A 163 -0.84 -36.31 35.55
C HIS A 163 -1.31 -34.95 35.07
N GLY A 164 -2.45 -34.93 34.38
CA GLY A 164 -3.17 -33.70 34.10
C GLY A 164 -3.56 -33.00 35.40
N GLN A 165 -3.67 -31.68 35.36
CA GLN A 165 -4.19 -30.93 36.48
C GLN A 165 -5.71 -30.99 36.47
N SER A 166 -6.37 -30.78 37.61
CA SER A 166 -7.83 -30.67 37.66
C SER A 166 -8.28 -29.22 37.46
N PRO A 167 -9.50 -28.96 36.95
CA PRO A 167 -9.98 -27.59 36.71
C PRO A 167 -9.91 -26.73 37.98
N ALA A 168 -10.27 -27.31 39.12
CA ALA A 168 -10.21 -26.63 40.41
C ALA A 168 -8.79 -26.22 40.82
N VAL A 169 -7.79 -27.06 40.55
CA VAL A 169 -6.39 -26.75 40.84
C VAL A 169 -5.90 -25.62 39.95
N VAL A 170 -6.13 -25.70 38.64
CA VAL A 170 -5.66 -24.67 37.69
C VAL A 170 -6.38 -23.34 37.91
N ALA A 171 -7.65 -23.33 38.33
CA ALA A 171 -8.37 -22.11 38.67
C ALA A 171 -7.70 -21.34 39.82
N THR A 172 -7.13 -22.06 40.80
CA THR A 172 -6.36 -21.46 41.90
C THR A 172 -4.91 -21.19 41.55
N LYS A 173 -4.35 -21.91 40.57
CA LYS A 173 -2.94 -21.84 40.14
C LYS A 173 -2.84 -21.85 38.61
N PRO A 174 -3.12 -20.70 37.95
CA PRO A 174 -3.14 -20.64 36.48
C PRO A 174 -1.80 -20.93 35.81
N HIS A 175 -0.68 -20.74 36.52
CA HIS A 175 0.66 -21.02 36.00
C HIS A 175 0.87 -22.49 35.61
N TYR A 176 0.04 -23.43 36.10
CA TYR A 176 0.13 -24.81 35.63
C TYR A 176 -0.20 -24.98 34.15
N LEU A 177 -0.94 -24.06 33.52
CA LEU A 177 -1.18 -24.11 32.08
C LEU A 177 0.10 -24.02 31.24
N HIS A 178 1.22 -23.56 31.83
CA HIS A 178 2.53 -23.63 31.20
C HIS A 178 2.98 -25.07 30.88
N ASP A 179 2.45 -26.07 31.60
CA ASP A 179 2.78 -27.48 31.41
C ASP A 179 1.91 -28.16 30.32
N LEU A 180 1.05 -27.40 29.63
CA LEU A 180 0.29 -27.92 28.50
C LEU A 180 1.19 -28.29 27.32
N ASP A 181 0.87 -29.41 26.69
CA ASP A 181 1.27 -29.64 25.31
C ASP A 181 0.38 -28.78 24.41
N VAL A 182 0.86 -27.56 24.14
CA VAL A 182 0.17 -26.56 23.34
C VAL A 182 -0.16 -27.08 21.94
N LEU A 183 0.72 -27.87 21.34
CA LEU A 183 0.50 -28.40 19.99
C LEU A 183 -0.66 -29.39 20.02
N GLN A 184 -0.56 -30.42 20.85
CA GLN A 184 -1.59 -31.44 20.90
C GLN A 184 -2.94 -30.87 21.37
N THR A 185 -2.91 -29.95 22.35
CA THR A 185 -4.14 -29.28 22.82
C THR A 185 -4.83 -28.49 21.70
N VAL A 186 -4.08 -27.74 20.89
CA VAL A 186 -4.68 -26.95 19.80
C VAL A 186 -5.19 -27.85 18.68
N GLU A 187 -4.50 -28.95 18.37
CA GLU A 187 -5.00 -29.96 17.42
C GLU A 187 -6.30 -30.62 17.93
N ASN A 188 -6.36 -31.00 19.21
CA ASN A 188 -7.60 -31.50 19.82
C ASN A 188 -8.73 -30.46 19.74
N PHE A 189 -8.42 -29.17 19.94
CA PHE A 189 -9.42 -28.11 19.82
C PHE A 189 -9.88 -27.87 18.37
N LEU A 190 -9.01 -28.08 17.38
CA LEU A 190 -9.40 -28.05 15.96
C LEU A 190 -10.38 -29.19 15.62
N GLU A 191 -10.19 -30.37 16.21
CA GLU A 191 -11.01 -31.55 15.88
C GLU A 191 -12.29 -31.66 16.73
N TYR A 192 -12.18 -31.42 18.04
CA TYR A 192 -13.21 -31.78 19.03
C TYR A 192 -13.88 -30.59 19.70
N VAL A 193 -13.35 -29.35 19.54
CA VAL A 193 -13.88 -28.14 20.21
C VAL A 193 -14.15 -27.00 19.20
N PRO A 194 -15.07 -27.19 18.24
CA PRO A 194 -15.35 -26.19 17.20
C PRO A 194 -15.83 -24.84 17.77
N ASP A 195 -16.53 -24.86 18.91
CA ASP A 195 -17.05 -23.66 19.57
C ASP A 195 -15.95 -22.67 19.98
N PHE A 196 -14.71 -23.13 20.20
CA PHE A 196 -13.59 -22.26 20.52
C PHE A 196 -13.27 -21.30 19.36
N TRP A 197 -13.37 -21.78 18.12
CA TRP A 197 -12.96 -21.02 16.93
C TRP A 197 -13.93 -19.93 16.51
N SER A 198 -15.10 -19.87 17.16
CA SER A 198 -16.08 -18.80 17.05
C SER A 198 -16.31 -18.05 18.36
N SER A 199 -15.48 -18.31 19.38
CA SER A 199 -15.72 -17.80 20.73
C SER A 199 -15.34 -16.32 20.91
N GLU A 200 -15.99 -15.67 21.87
CA GLU A 200 -15.68 -14.30 22.27
C GLU A 200 -14.23 -14.19 22.77
N GLU A 201 -13.72 -15.19 23.49
CA GLU A 201 -12.37 -15.21 24.04
C GLU A 201 -11.30 -15.19 22.93
N LEU A 202 -11.52 -15.94 21.84
CA LEU A 202 -10.64 -15.92 20.67
C LEU A 202 -10.75 -14.60 19.91
N VAL A 203 -11.98 -14.10 19.71
CA VAL A 203 -12.26 -12.78 19.10
C VAL A 203 -11.51 -11.66 19.84
N GLU A 204 -11.61 -11.59 21.16
CA GLU A 204 -10.90 -10.57 21.96
C GLU A 204 -9.38 -10.72 21.91
N SER A 205 -8.86 -11.91 21.62
CA SER A 205 -7.41 -12.14 21.57
C SER A 205 -6.75 -11.56 20.31
N VAL A 206 -7.49 -11.37 19.22
CA VAL A 206 -6.93 -10.93 17.93
C VAL A 206 -7.19 -9.46 17.60
N LYS A 207 -8.02 -8.78 18.39
CA LYS A 207 -8.42 -7.38 18.13
C LYS A 207 -7.28 -6.38 18.10
N ASP A 208 -6.17 -6.66 18.78
CA ASP A 208 -4.97 -5.80 18.73
C ASP A 208 -4.17 -5.93 17.42
N GLY A 209 -4.45 -6.97 16.62
CA GLY A 209 -3.79 -7.24 15.34
C GLY A 209 -2.41 -7.88 15.45
N GLU A 210 -1.94 -8.25 16.64
CA GLU A 210 -0.60 -8.84 16.81
C GLU A 210 -0.44 -10.17 16.06
N ILE A 211 -1.53 -10.93 15.93
CA ILE A 211 -1.58 -12.19 15.17
C ILE A 211 -1.16 -12.00 13.70
N LEU A 212 -1.39 -10.82 13.12
CA LEU A 212 -1.08 -10.52 11.72
C LEU A 212 0.43 -10.61 11.42
N LYS A 213 1.27 -10.48 12.46
CA LYS A 213 2.74 -10.53 12.34
C LYS A 213 3.28 -11.96 12.24
N ILE A 214 2.50 -12.97 12.64
CA ILE A 214 2.93 -14.37 12.63
C ILE A 214 3.16 -14.86 11.20
N ASP A 215 2.22 -14.58 10.31
CA ASP A 215 2.33 -14.91 8.89
C ASP A 215 1.62 -13.86 8.06
N ARG A 216 2.36 -12.78 7.81
CA ARG A 216 1.86 -11.64 7.08
C ARG A 216 1.33 -12.00 5.70
N LYS A 217 1.99 -12.96 5.02
CA LYS A 217 1.59 -13.37 3.67
C LYS A 217 0.21 -14.03 3.70
N TYR A 218 -0.01 -14.96 4.63
CA TYR A 218 -1.32 -15.60 4.79
C TYR A 218 -2.44 -14.56 5.00
N PHE A 219 -2.23 -13.60 5.90
CA PHE A 219 -3.25 -12.59 6.17
C PHE A 219 -3.45 -11.62 5.01
N LEU A 220 -2.39 -11.24 4.27
CA LEU A 220 -2.53 -10.45 3.06
C LEU A 220 -3.40 -11.18 2.02
N ASP A 221 -3.08 -12.45 1.74
CA ASP A 221 -3.84 -13.26 0.78
C ASP A 221 -5.31 -13.36 1.20
N LYS A 222 -5.58 -13.53 2.49
CA LYS A 222 -6.95 -13.59 3.01
C LYS A 222 -7.68 -12.27 2.96
N PHE A 223 -7.05 -11.15 3.30
CA PHE A 223 -7.67 -9.84 3.18
C PHE A 223 -7.94 -9.47 1.72
N LEU A 224 -7.09 -9.89 0.78
CA LEU A 224 -7.36 -9.76 -0.64
C LEU A 224 -8.58 -10.59 -1.08
N GLN A 225 -8.75 -11.81 -0.55
CA GLN A 225 -9.98 -12.59 -0.77
C GLN A 225 -11.21 -11.85 -0.22
N LEU A 226 -11.13 -11.29 0.99
CA LEU A 226 -12.21 -10.49 1.58
C LEU A 226 -12.56 -9.25 0.74
N MET A 227 -11.57 -8.58 0.14
CA MET A 227 -11.78 -7.40 -0.69
C MET A 227 -12.43 -7.72 -2.04
N TYR A 228 -11.88 -8.70 -2.76
CA TYR A 228 -12.20 -8.92 -4.18
C TYR A 228 -13.19 -10.06 -4.42
N GLU A 229 -13.20 -11.09 -3.57
CA GLU A 229 -14.08 -12.26 -3.73
C GLU A 229 -15.34 -12.10 -2.88
N GLU A 230 -15.20 -11.72 -1.61
CA GLU A 230 -16.33 -11.53 -0.70
C GLU A 230 -16.90 -10.10 -0.73
N ASN A 231 -16.16 -9.13 -1.27
CA ASN A 231 -16.51 -7.70 -1.28
C ASN A 231 -17.00 -7.19 0.09
N MET A 232 -16.28 -7.55 1.16
CA MET A 232 -16.66 -7.25 2.54
C MET A 232 -16.72 -5.74 2.80
N GLU A 233 -17.91 -5.21 3.04
CA GLU A 233 -18.15 -3.76 3.19
C GLU A 233 -17.34 -3.14 4.33
N GLU A 234 -17.28 -3.80 5.48
CA GLU A 234 -16.56 -3.31 6.67
C GLU A 234 -15.06 -3.08 6.37
N LEU A 235 -14.44 -3.98 5.60
CA LEU A 235 -13.05 -3.81 5.17
C LEU A 235 -12.89 -2.61 4.24
N TRP A 236 -13.80 -2.43 3.29
CA TRP A 236 -13.79 -1.26 2.40
C TRP A 236 -14.02 0.07 3.14
N VAL A 237 -14.90 0.09 4.15
CA VAL A 237 -15.13 1.28 5.00
C VAL A 237 -13.86 1.65 5.76
N ASN A 238 -13.23 0.66 6.41
CA ASN A 238 -11.98 0.88 7.16
C ASN A 238 -10.83 1.33 6.26
N LEU A 239 -10.71 0.76 5.05
CA LEU A 239 -9.69 1.19 4.08
C LEU A 239 -9.95 2.60 3.56
N LYS A 240 -11.20 2.98 3.27
CA LYS A 240 -11.55 4.36 2.88
C LYS A 240 -11.21 5.35 3.99
N GLU A 241 -11.59 5.04 5.22
CA GLU A 241 -11.28 5.87 6.39
C GLU A 241 -9.76 5.97 6.58
N PHE A 242 -9.02 4.88 6.39
CA PHE A 242 -7.57 4.88 6.43
C PHE A 242 -6.97 5.79 5.36
N ILE A 243 -7.37 5.63 4.09
CA ILE A 243 -6.90 6.46 2.97
C ILE A 243 -7.17 7.94 3.22
N MET A 244 -8.35 8.30 3.74
CA MET A 244 -8.71 9.68 4.06
C MET A 244 -7.87 10.30 5.19
N ASN A 245 -7.38 9.47 6.12
CA ASN A 245 -6.57 9.92 7.26
C ASN A 245 -5.07 9.94 6.96
N GLU A 246 -4.62 9.22 5.94
CA GLU A 246 -3.23 9.20 5.51
C GLU A 246 -2.88 10.43 4.66
N GLN A 247 -1.60 10.82 4.71
CA GLN A 247 -1.12 11.90 3.88
C GLN A 247 -1.14 11.47 2.40
N PHE A 248 -1.74 12.30 1.54
CA PHE A 248 -1.84 12.02 0.10
C PHE A 248 -0.47 11.75 -0.52
N SER A 249 0.55 12.51 -0.12
CA SER A 249 1.91 12.34 -0.60
C SER A 249 2.54 11.00 -0.23
N PHE A 250 2.30 10.53 0.99
CA PHE A 250 2.72 9.21 1.43
C PHE A 250 2.08 8.13 0.54
N LEU A 251 0.76 8.19 0.32
CA LEU A 251 0.07 7.23 -0.53
C LEU A 251 0.58 7.26 -1.97
N CYS A 252 0.79 8.45 -2.55
CA CYS A 252 1.33 8.59 -3.90
C CYS A 252 2.71 7.95 -4.04
N GLN A 253 3.62 8.21 -3.11
CA GLN A 253 4.98 7.68 -3.14
C GLN A 253 5.02 6.16 -3.00
N HIS A 254 4.15 5.59 -2.18
CA HIS A 254 4.14 4.15 -1.94
C HIS A 254 3.33 3.35 -2.98
N LEU A 255 2.31 3.95 -3.60
CA LEU A 255 1.38 3.20 -4.47
C LEU A 255 1.53 3.52 -5.95
N LEU A 256 1.93 4.74 -6.35
CA LEU A 256 2.00 5.11 -7.77
C LEU A 256 3.30 4.67 -8.45
N LEU A 257 4.39 4.55 -7.68
CA LEU A 257 5.68 4.11 -8.23
C LEU A 257 5.64 2.67 -8.74
N THR A 258 4.77 1.82 -8.19
CA THR A 258 4.64 0.41 -8.55
C THR A 258 3.69 0.17 -9.73
N LEU A 259 2.92 1.18 -10.14
CA LEU A 259 1.98 1.03 -11.25
C LEU A 259 2.71 0.87 -12.57
N ASP A 260 2.18 0.02 -13.45
CA ASP A 260 2.53 0.12 -14.87
C ASP A 260 1.97 1.42 -15.48
N ASP A 261 2.39 1.67 -16.70
CA ASP A 261 2.08 2.88 -17.44
C ASP A 261 0.60 3.03 -17.78
N SER A 262 -0.11 1.93 -17.99
CA SER A 262 -1.54 1.96 -18.32
C SER A 262 -2.37 2.36 -17.11
N ARG A 263 -2.11 1.77 -15.94
CA ARG A 263 -2.79 2.09 -14.69
C ARG A 263 -2.40 3.47 -14.17
N MET A 264 -1.13 3.87 -14.35
CA MET A 264 -0.71 5.25 -14.06
C MET A 264 -1.47 6.26 -14.91
N LEU A 265 -1.65 5.99 -16.21
CA LEU A 265 -2.43 6.86 -17.09
C LEU A 265 -3.89 6.94 -16.64
N ILE A 266 -4.51 5.81 -16.26
CA ILE A 266 -5.88 5.78 -15.73
C ILE A 266 -6.00 6.63 -14.46
N PHE A 267 -5.03 6.51 -13.54
CA PHE A 267 -4.99 7.28 -12.31
C PHE A 267 -4.89 8.79 -12.62
N VAL A 268 -3.94 9.18 -13.45
CA VAL A 268 -3.70 10.58 -13.83
C VAL A 268 -4.89 11.19 -14.59
N LYS A 269 -5.52 10.44 -15.50
CA LYS A 269 -6.76 10.88 -16.16
C LYS A 269 -7.93 11.03 -15.19
N SER A 270 -7.99 10.20 -14.16
CA SER A 270 -9.02 10.32 -13.12
C SER A 270 -8.84 11.60 -12.31
N ILE A 271 -7.61 12.01 -12.02
CA ILE A 271 -7.32 13.31 -11.37
C ILE A 271 -7.96 14.46 -12.16
N GLY A 272 -7.83 14.47 -13.50
CA GLY A 272 -8.42 15.50 -14.36
C GLY A 272 -9.95 15.64 -14.26
N LYS A 273 -10.66 14.61 -13.77
CA LYS A 273 -12.11 14.67 -13.51
C LYS A 273 -12.45 15.47 -12.24
N HIS A 274 -11.54 15.51 -11.28
CA HIS A 274 -11.69 16.20 -10.00
C HIS A 274 -11.13 17.62 -10.02
N ILE A 275 -10.20 17.92 -10.95
CA ILE A 275 -9.62 19.25 -11.10
C ILE A 275 -10.60 20.19 -11.83
N ARG A 276 -10.87 21.33 -11.21
CA ARG A 276 -11.41 22.51 -11.89
C ARG A 276 -10.31 23.56 -11.91
N ALA A 277 -10.06 24.18 -13.06
CA ALA A 277 -9.15 25.31 -13.17
C ALA A 277 -9.60 26.39 -12.18
N ASN A 278 -8.85 26.54 -11.09
CA ASN A 278 -9.14 27.49 -10.02
C ASN A 278 -8.27 28.76 -10.21
N ALA A 279 -8.63 29.87 -9.57
CA ALA A 279 -7.88 31.11 -9.68
C ALA A 279 -6.40 30.99 -9.23
N HIS A 280 -6.10 30.09 -8.28
CA HIS A 280 -4.73 29.87 -7.79
C HIS A 280 -3.85 29.16 -8.82
N CYS A 281 -4.42 28.28 -9.65
CA CYS A 281 -3.73 27.68 -10.79
C CYS A 281 -3.43 28.70 -11.87
N MET A 282 -4.35 29.64 -12.12
CA MET A 282 -4.13 30.73 -13.07
C MET A 282 -3.02 31.69 -12.60
N GLU A 283 -2.84 31.84 -11.29
CA GLU A 283 -1.76 32.61 -10.68
C GLU A 283 -0.44 31.83 -10.52
N LEU A 284 -0.40 30.54 -10.92
CA LEU A 284 0.78 29.66 -10.87
C LEU A 284 1.46 29.63 -9.48
N LYS A 285 0.66 29.71 -8.41
CA LYS A 285 1.16 29.78 -7.03
C LYS A 285 1.86 28.50 -6.56
N TYR A 286 1.47 27.35 -7.10
CA TYR A 286 2.00 26.05 -6.73
C TYR A 286 2.69 25.37 -7.92
N GLN A 287 3.70 24.55 -7.64
CA GLN A 287 4.41 23.80 -8.68
C GLN A 287 3.48 22.83 -9.43
N SER A 288 2.46 22.30 -8.76
CA SER A 288 1.45 21.42 -9.37
C SER A 288 0.51 22.14 -10.33
N CYS A 289 0.40 23.48 -10.29
CA CYS A 289 -0.59 24.24 -11.06
C CYS A 289 -0.50 23.95 -12.56
N TRP A 290 0.70 23.78 -13.10
CA TRP A 290 0.89 23.44 -14.50
C TRP A 290 0.35 22.06 -14.87
N LEU A 291 0.63 21.05 -14.04
CA LEU A 291 0.07 19.72 -14.22
C LEU A 291 -1.46 19.77 -14.13
N GLU A 292 -1.99 20.54 -13.19
CA GLU A 292 -3.44 20.69 -13.01
C GLU A 292 -4.11 21.35 -14.23
N ILE A 293 -3.51 22.41 -14.79
CA ILE A 293 -3.97 23.05 -16.03
C ILE A 293 -3.93 22.06 -17.18
N LEU A 294 -2.83 21.32 -17.33
CA LEU A 294 -2.63 20.35 -18.38
C LEU A 294 -3.68 19.22 -18.32
N LEU A 295 -3.93 18.66 -17.14
CA LEU A 295 -4.95 17.62 -16.94
C LEU A 295 -6.37 18.15 -17.15
N SER A 296 -6.64 19.42 -16.83
CA SER A 296 -7.94 20.04 -17.05
C SER A 296 -8.23 20.35 -18.53
N THR A 297 -7.19 20.62 -19.33
CA THR A 297 -7.30 21.06 -20.73
C THR A 297 -7.19 19.88 -21.69
N CYS A 298 -6.30 18.92 -21.43
CA CYS A 298 -5.96 17.82 -22.33
C CYS A 298 -6.63 16.50 -21.93
N LYS A 299 -7.94 16.54 -21.64
CA LYS A 299 -8.70 15.48 -20.92
C LYS A 299 -8.63 14.05 -21.50
N SER A 300 -8.12 13.83 -22.70
CA SER A 300 -8.08 12.49 -23.32
C SER A 300 -6.92 12.19 -24.27
N SER A 301 -6.18 13.19 -24.76
CA SER A 301 -5.24 13.01 -25.88
C SER A 301 -3.84 12.55 -25.49
N LEU A 302 -3.42 12.77 -24.25
CA LEU A 302 -2.03 12.53 -23.84
C LEU A 302 -1.79 11.09 -23.41
N SER A 303 -0.68 10.54 -23.89
CA SER A 303 -0.02 9.34 -23.40
C SER A 303 0.69 9.62 -22.07
N ILE A 304 1.09 8.55 -21.38
CA ILE A 304 1.83 8.66 -20.12
C ILE A 304 3.24 9.20 -20.32
N ASP A 305 3.90 8.87 -21.43
CA ASP A 305 5.25 9.36 -21.74
C ASP A 305 5.22 10.87 -22.00
N GLU A 306 4.22 11.36 -22.73
CA GLU A 306 4.01 12.80 -22.90
C GLU A 306 3.75 13.49 -21.56
N LEU A 307 2.96 12.89 -20.67
CA LEU A 307 2.70 13.45 -19.33
C LEU A 307 3.97 13.52 -18.47
N ILE A 308 4.78 12.45 -18.48
CA ILE A 308 6.06 12.41 -17.75
C ILE A 308 6.99 13.48 -18.30
N LEU A 309 7.12 13.56 -19.63
CA LEU A 309 7.98 14.51 -20.31
C LEU A 309 7.55 15.96 -20.05
N LEU A 310 6.28 16.27 -20.27
CA LEU A 310 5.74 17.62 -20.06
C LEU A 310 5.91 18.05 -18.60
N ASN A 311 5.64 17.15 -17.64
CA ASN A 311 5.90 17.46 -16.24
C ASN A 311 7.38 17.69 -15.94
N ALA A 312 8.27 16.88 -16.52
CA ALA A 312 9.72 17.04 -16.35
C ALA A 312 10.21 18.39 -16.91
N MET A 313 9.77 18.77 -18.10
CA MET A 313 10.12 20.05 -18.72
C MET A 313 9.62 21.24 -17.90
N ILE A 314 8.36 21.20 -17.47
CA ILE A 314 7.70 22.34 -16.83
C ILE A 314 8.16 22.49 -15.37
N SER A 315 8.18 21.40 -14.61
CA SER A 315 8.41 21.43 -13.16
C SER A 315 9.88 21.22 -12.79
N HIS A 316 10.66 20.60 -13.69
CA HIS A 316 12.02 20.13 -13.40
C HIS A 316 13.04 20.41 -14.51
N GLY A 317 12.79 21.39 -15.40
CA GLY A 317 13.65 21.67 -16.55
C GLY A 317 15.15 21.80 -16.25
N ARG A 318 15.53 22.43 -15.11
CA ARG A 318 16.94 22.50 -14.69
C ARG A 318 17.56 21.13 -14.35
N LYS A 319 16.76 20.24 -13.74
CA LYS A 319 17.20 18.87 -13.43
C LYS A 319 17.25 18.02 -14.70
N LEU A 320 16.27 18.20 -15.59
CA LEU A 320 16.27 17.56 -16.90
C LEU A 320 17.52 17.92 -17.71
N ILE A 321 17.90 19.21 -17.76
CA ILE A 321 19.13 19.64 -18.43
C ILE A 321 20.37 18.95 -17.83
N ARG A 322 20.45 18.85 -16.49
CA ARG A 322 21.56 18.14 -15.83
C ARG A 322 21.61 16.67 -16.20
N LEU A 323 20.44 16.01 -16.20
CA LEU A 323 20.31 14.59 -16.53
C LEU A 323 20.79 14.32 -17.96
N ILE A 324 20.43 15.19 -18.91
CA ILE A 324 20.90 15.14 -20.30
C ILE A 324 22.42 15.34 -20.38
N THR A 325 22.97 16.34 -19.70
CA THR A 325 24.43 16.61 -19.74
C THR A 325 25.26 15.55 -19.05
N ASP A 326 24.74 14.92 -17.99
CA ASP A 326 25.45 13.87 -17.26
C ASP A 326 25.48 12.55 -18.06
N GLU A 327 24.44 12.24 -18.84
CA GLU A 327 24.41 11.08 -19.74
C GLU A 327 25.30 11.26 -20.99
N GLU A 328 25.34 12.46 -21.58
CA GLU A 328 26.28 12.79 -22.67
C GLU A 328 27.74 12.48 -22.25
N HIS A 329 28.09 12.75 -20.98
CA HIS A 329 29.43 12.46 -20.45
C HIS A 329 29.71 10.97 -20.17
N VAL A 330 28.68 10.13 -20.03
CA VAL A 330 28.84 8.68 -19.86
C VAL A 330 29.04 8.00 -21.22
N ASP A 331 28.29 8.41 -22.24
CA ASP A 331 28.41 7.89 -23.61
C ASP A 331 29.73 8.30 -24.29
N GLU A 332 30.27 9.49 -24.00
CA GLU A 332 31.60 9.89 -24.47
C GLU A 332 32.74 9.07 -23.81
N LYS A 333 32.58 8.66 -22.55
CA LYS A 333 33.59 7.85 -21.84
C LYS A 333 33.61 6.38 -22.25
N GLN A 334 32.52 5.85 -22.78
CA GLN A 334 32.46 4.46 -23.27
C GLN A 334 32.93 4.30 -24.72
N LYS A 335 33.13 5.40 -25.44
CA LYS A 335 33.64 5.41 -26.83
C LYS A 335 35.13 5.76 -26.96
N ALA A 336 35.85 5.87 -25.84
CA ALA A 336 37.28 6.22 -25.80
C ALA A 336 38.18 5.01 -25.50
#